data_AF-A0A6B8RME4-F1
#
_entry.id   AF-A0A6B8RME4-F1
#
_cell.length_a   1.000
_cell.length_b   1.000
_cell.length_c   1.000
_cell.angle_alpha   90.00
_cell.angle_beta   90.00
_cell.angle_gamma   90.00
#
_symmetry.space_group_name_H-M   'P 1'
#
loop_
_entity.id
_entity.type
_entity.pdbx_description
1 polymer ?
#
loop_
_entity_poly.entity_id
_entity_poly.type
_entity_poly.pdbx_seq_one_letter_code
_entity_poly.pdbx_strand_id
1 'polypeptide(L)'
;MTNNDIIKELYAIKDDLKNTEKCIDLFYKIQLTYGPLIEVITIMRFEKPKLYTYLKSRFDKNPRFNLLFELAIDHEFARASLGFKLNYTAPTLVS
;
A
#
# COMPACT_ATOMS: atom_id res chain seq x y z
N MET A 1 5.42 -0.90 -14.07
CA MET A 1 5.85 0.06 -13.02
C MET A 1 6.79 -0.70 -12.10
N THR A 2 7.94 -0.16 -11.72
CA THR A 2 8.86 -0.88 -10.83
C THR A 2 8.45 -0.70 -9.36
N ASN A 3 8.89 -1.59 -8.47
CA ASN A 3 8.65 -1.44 -7.03
C ASN A 3 9.20 -0.13 -6.48
N ASN A 4 10.37 0.32 -6.98
CA ASN A 4 10.95 1.60 -6.59
C ASN A 4 10.07 2.80 -7.00
N ASP A 5 9.40 2.73 -8.15
CA ASP A 5 8.46 3.77 -8.57
C ASP A 5 7.23 3.79 -7.67
N ILE A 6 6.71 2.61 -7.32
CA ILE A 6 5.55 2.45 -6.41
C ILE A 6 5.88 3.05 -5.05
N ILE A 7 7.05 2.74 -4.50
CA ILE A 7 7.52 3.29 -3.22
C ILE A 7 7.59 4.82 -3.28
N LYS A 8 8.17 5.38 -4.34
CA LYS A 8 8.27 6.84 -4.52
C LYS A 8 6.89 7.49 -4.59
N GLU A 9 5.96 6.94 -5.38
CA GLU A 9 4.60 7.46 -5.47
C GLU A 9 3.87 7.35 -4.12
N LEU A 10 4.03 6.23 -3.39
CA LEU A 10 3.45 6.05 -2.06
C LEU A 10 3.98 7.07 -1.03
N TYR A 11 5.26 7.43 -1.07
CA TYR A 11 5.81 8.46 -0.17
C TYR A 11 5.38 9.87 -0.58
N ALA A 12 5.15 10.12 -1.87
CA ALA A 12 4.69 11.42 -2.36
C ALA A 12 3.23 11.71 -1.98
N ILE A 13 2.42 10.67 -1.81
CA ILE A 13 1.03 10.79 -1.39
C ILE A 13 0.97 11.00 0.13
N LYS A 14 0.43 12.14 0.57
CA LYS A 14 0.14 12.40 1.99
C LYS A 14 -1.24 11.84 2.36
N ASP A 15 -1.43 11.49 3.63
CA ASP A 15 -2.73 11.04 4.17
C ASP A 15 -3.75 12.20 4.27
N ASP A 16 -4.16 12.70 3.10
CA ASP A 16 -5.10 13.79 2.89
C ASP A 16 -6.03 13.41 1.72
N LEU A 17 -7.34 13.60 1.90
CA LEU A 17 -8.38 13.29 0.92
C LEU A 17 -8.16 13.98 -0.43
N LYS A 18 -7.43 15.11 -0.47
CA LYS A 18 -7.03 15.77 -1.72
C LYS A 18 -6.18 14.88 -2.64
N ASN A 19 -5.51 13.86 -2.09
CA ASN A 19 -4.70 12.92 -2.86
C ASN A 19 -5.46 11.65 -3.27
N THR A 20 -6.78 11.58 -3.05
CA THR A 20 -7.57 10.38 -3.37
C THR A 20 -7.42 9.97 -4.83
N GLU A 21 -7.60 10.90 -5.77
CA GLU A 21 -7.52 10.57 -7.20
C GLU A 21 -6.12 10.05 -7.59
N LYS A 22 -5.06 10.60 -6.98
CA LYS A 22 -3.69 10.08 -7.19
C LYS A 22 -3.52 8.66 -6.68
N CYS A 23 -4.16 8.30 -5.56
CA CYS A 23 -4.17 6.92 -5.08
C CYS A 23 -4.91 5.97 -6.02
N ILE A 24 -6.06 6.41 -6.53
CA ILE A 24 -6.86 5.63 -7.48
C ILE A 24 -6.07 5.38 -8.76
N ASP A 25 -5.44 6.42 -9.29
CA ASP A 25 -4.56 6.32 -10.46
C ASP A 25 -3.39 5.36 -10.20
N LEU A 26 -2.75 5.45 -9.04
CA LEU A 26 -1.69 4.53 -8.63
C LEU A 26 -2.20 3.08 -8.60
N PHE A 27 -3.37 2.83 -8.03
CA PHE A 27 -3.94 1.48 -7.93
C PHE A 27 -4.22 0.89 -9.32
N TYR A 28 -4.80 1.68 -10.22
CA TYR A 28 -5.03 1.24 -11.59
C TYR A 28 -3.74 1.00 -12.36
N LYS A 29 -2.73 1.88 -12.24
CA LYS A 29 -1.41 1.66 -12.84
C LYS A 29 -0.80 0.34 -12.38
N ILE A 30 -0.84 0.07 -11.07
CA ILE A 30 -0.31 -1.17 -10.50
C ILE A 30 -1.08 -2.37 -11.02
N GLN A 31 -2.41 -2.32 -11.02
CA GLN A 31 -3.28 -3.39 -11.54
C GLN A 31 -3.00 -3.69 -13.02
N LEU A 32 -2.86 -2.65 -13.86
CA LEU A 32 -2.55 -2.81 -15.29
C LEU A 32 -1.18 -3.47 -15.52
N THR A 33 -0.25 -3.27 -14.60
CA THR A 33 1.09 -3.87 -14.65
C THR A 33 1.20 -5.18 -13.89
N TYR A 34 0.08 -5.74 -13.41
CA TYR A 34 0.05 -6.95 -12.56
C TYR A 34 0.98 -6.84 -11.35
N GLY A 35 1.10 -5.64 -10.79
CA GLY A 35 1.98 -5.35 -9.67
C GLY A 35 1.41 -5.73 -8.31
N PRO A 36 2.19 -5.51 -7.23
CA PRO A 36 1.88 -5.91 -5.85
C PRO A 36 0.79 -5.03 -5.20
N LEU A 37 -0.45 -5.14 -5.68
CA LEU A 37 -1.55 -4.27 -5.25
C LEU A 37 -1.99 -4.54 -3.81
N ILE A 38 -1.94 -5.79 -3.35
CA ILE A 38 -2.32 -6.15 -1.98
C ILE A 38 -1.33 -5.56 -0.95
N GLU A 39 -0.04 -5.57 -1.26
CA GLU A 39 1.01 -4.95 -0.45
C GLU A 39 0.79 -3.45 -0.35
N VAL A 40 0.48 -2.82 -1.49
CA VAL A 40 0.23 -1.38 -1.57
C VAL A 40 -0.99 -0.99 -0.74
N ILE A 41 -2.11 -1.71 -0.88
CA ILE A 41 -3.32 -1.47 -0.09
C ILE A 41 -3.04 -1.68 1.40
N THR A 42 -2.24 -2.69 1.75
CA THR A 42 -1.83 -2.95 3.13
C THR A 42 -1.01 -1.81 3.70
N ILE A 43 -0.01 -1.32 2.97
CA ILE A 43 0.79 -0.16 3.39
C ILE A 43 -0.09 1.07 3.54
N MET A 44 -1.00 1.31 2.60
CA MET A 44 -1.98 2.41 2.69
C MET A 44 -2.85 2.31 3.95
N ARG A 45 -3.30 1.10 4.31
CA ARG A 45 -4.11 0.85 5.52
C ARG A 45 -3.39 1.30 6.79
N PHE A 46 -2.10 0.99 6.92
CA PHE A 46 -1.32 1.30 8.13
C PHE A 46 -0.75 2.72 8.13
N GLU A 47 -0.20 3.18 7.00
CA GLU A 47 0.51 4.45 6.93
C GLU A 47 -0.40 5.64 6.58
N LYS A 48 -1.53 5.39 5.91
CA LYS A 48 -2.44 6.41 5.39
C LYS A 48 -3.91 6.04 5.65
N PRO A 49 -4.30 5.84 6.91
CA PRO A 49 -5.60 5.28 7.28
C PRO A 49 -6.80 6.13 6.85
N LYS A 50 -6.65 7.47 6.76
CA LYS A 50 -7.75 8.33 6.30
C LYS A 50 -8.03 8.10 4.83
N LEU A 51 -6.99 8.08 4.00
CA LEU A 51 -7.10 7.75 2.59
C LEU A 51 -7.62 6.32 2.41
N TYR A 52 -7.10 5.34 3.13
CA TYR A 52 -7.58 3.96 3.06
C TYR A 52 -9.08 3.87 3.31
N THR A 53 -9.58 4.51 4.37
CA THR A 53 -11.01 4.49 4.71
C THR A 53 -11.86 5.08 3.60
N TYR A 54 -11.42 6.21 3.03
CA TYR A 54 -12.13 6.85 1.92
C TYR A 54 -12.09 5.99 0.64
N LEU A 55 -10.91 5.46 0.29
CA LEU A 55 -10.72 4.60 -0.88
C LEU A 55 -11.57 3.33 -0.77
N LYS A 56 -11.65 2.70 0.41
CA LYS A 56 -12.49 1.53 0.64
C LYS A 56 -13.95 1.83 0.29
N SER A 57 -14.49 2.95 0.76
CA SER A 57 -15.87 3.37 0.43
C SER A 57 -16.06 3.64 -1.07
N ARG A 58 -15.02 4.17 -1.74
CA ARG A 58 -15.05 4.49 -3.17
C ARG A 58 -15.07 3.23 -4.04
N PHE A 59 -14.39 2.17 -3.60
CA PHE A 59 -14.25 0.90 -4.31
C PHE A 59 -15.24 -0.19 -3.87
N ASP A 60 -16.17 0.10 -2.95
CA ASP A 60 -17.17 -0.85 -2.44
C ASP A 60 -17.98 -1.54 -3.57
N LYS A 61 -18.30 -0.78 -4.62
CA LYS A 61 -19.02 -1.31 -5.81
C LYS A 61 -18.13 -2.07 -6.79
N ASN A 62 -16.83 -2.17 -6.55
CA ASN A 62 -15.89 -2.91 -7.38
C ASN A 62 -15.45 -4.19 -6.65
N PRO A 63 -16.04 -5.35 -6.95
CA PRO A 63 -15.82 -6.58 -6.19
C PRO A 63 -14.36 -7.00 -6.09
N ARG A 64 -13.56 -6.72 -7.14
CA ARG A 64 -12.13 -7.06 -7.16
C ARG A 64 -11.34 -6.26 -6.13
N PHE A 65 -11.59 -4.96 -6.08
CA PHE A 65 -10.95 -4.11 -5.08
C PHE A 65 -11.50 -4.38 -3.68
N ASN A 66 -12.81 -4.57 -3.54
CA ASN A 66 -13.41 -4.84 -2.24
C ASN A 66 -12.76 -6.06 -1.57
N LEU A 67 -12.57 -7.15 -2.32
CA LEU A 67 -11.82 -8.31 -1.82
C LEU A 67 -10.42 -7.94 -1.35
N LEU A 68 -9.66 -7.17 -2.13
CA LEU A 68 -8.31 -6.74 -1.74
C LEU A 68 -8.29 -5.84 -0.49
N PHE A 69 -9.33 -5.03 -0.28
CA PHE A 69 -9.48 -4.21 0.93
C PHE A 69 -9.81 -5.05 2.17
N GLU A 70 -10.45 -6.21 1.99
CA GLU A 70 -10.77 -7.16 3.06
C GLU A 70 -9.60 -8.08 3.40
N LEU A 71 -8.72 -8.37 2.43
CA LEU A 71 -7.53 -9.17 2.66
C LEU A 71 -6.58 -8.45 3.62
N ALA A 72 -6.20 -9.16 4.67
CA ALA A 72 -5.20 -8.71 5.63
C ALA A 72 -3.93 -9.54 5.46
N ILE A 73 -2.86 -8.91 4.97
CA ILE A 73 -1.50 -9.40 5.13
C ILE A 73 -0.76 -8.53 6.16
N ASP A 74 0.33 -9.07 6.68
CA ASP A 74 1.18 -8.39 7.64
C ASP A 74 1.85 -7.15 7.01
N HIS A 75 1.96 -6.06 7.79
CA HIS A 75 2.52 -4.79 7.30
C HIS A 75 4.02 -4.91 7.00
N GLU A 76 4.78 -5.55 7.88
CA GLU A 76 6.22 -5.73 7.69
C GLU A 76 6.50 -6.64 6.49
N PHE A 77 5.68 -7.68 6.30
CA PHE A 77 5.73 -8.50 5.09
C PHE A 77 5.44 -7.67 3.83
N ALA A 78 4.38 -6.85 3.83
CA ALA A 78 4.04 -5.99 2.69
C ALA A 78 5.18 -5.01 2.34
N ARG A 79 5.81 -4.41 3.37
CA ARG A 79 7.00 -3.57 3.24
C ARG A 79 8.16 -4.34 2.62
N ALA A 80 8.48 -5.52 3.16
CA ALA A 80 9.56 -6.37 2.68
C ALA A 80 9.37 -6.77 1.21
N SER A 81 8.15 -7.21 0.85
CA SER A 81 7.79 -7.64 -0.51
C SER A 81 7.96 -6.51 -1.54
N LEU A 82 7.61 -5.28 -1.16
CA LEU A 82 7.86 -4.10 -1.98
C LEU A 82 9.32 -3.65 -2.03
N GLY A 83 10.19 -4.19 -1.16
CA GLY A 83 11.60 -3.82 -1.09
C GLY A 83 11.87 -2.56 -0.25
N PHE A 84 10.97 -2.21 0.67
CA PHE A 84 11.33 -1.25 1.72
C PHE A 84 12.50 -1.81 2.52
N LYS A 85 13.51 -0.99 2.80
CA LYS A 85 14.58 -1.38 3.71
C LYS A 85 13.96 -1.70 5.06
N LEU A 86 14.00 -2.96 5.45
CA LEU A 86 13.63 -3.37 6.80
C LEU A 86 14.69 -2.81 7.75
N ASN A 87 14.28 -1.95 8.67
CA ASN A 87 15.12 -1.58 9.80
C ASN A 87 15.12 -2.74 10.80
N TYR A 88 15.63 -3.92 10.41
CA TYR A 88 15.95 -4.97 11.37
C TYR A 88 17.20 -4.53 12.14
N THR A 89 17.01 -3.84 13.27
CA THR A 89 17.98 -3.93 14.37
C THR A 89 17.93 -5.37 14.85
N ALA A 90 18.91 -6.19 14.44
CA ALA A 90 19.11 -7.51 15.01
C ALA A 90 19.15 -7.39 16.54
N PRO A 91 18.49 -8.27 17.31
CA PRO A 91 18.67 -8.29 18.76
C PRO A 91 20.15 -8.55 19.03
N THR A 92 20.82 -7.58 19.64
CA THR A 92 22.17 -7.72 20.13
C THR A 92 22.15 -8.91 21.10
N LEU A 93 22.70 -10.05 20.67
CA LEU A 93 22.97 -11.16 21.58
C LEU A 93 24.03 -10.63 22.55
N VAL A 94 23.57 -10.26 23.75
CA VAL A 94 24.44 -9.97 24.88
C VAL A 94 25.03 -11.32 25.30
N SER A 95 26.22 -11.62 24.78
CA SER A 95 27.10 -12.69 25.25
C SER A 95 27.62 -12.42 26.65
#